data_AF-I3RCJ6-F1
#
_entry.id   AF-I3RCJ6-F1
#
_cell.length_a   1.000
_cell.length_b   1.000
_cell.length_c   1.000
_cell.angle_alpha   90.00
_cell.angle_beta   90.00
_cell.angle_gamma   90.00
#
_symmetry.space_group_name_H-M   'P 1'
#
loop_
_entity.id
_entity.type
_entity.pdbx_description
1 polymer ?
#
loop_
_entity_poly.entity_id
_entity_poly.type
_entity_poly.pdbx_seq_one_letter_code
_entity_poly.pdbx_strand_id
1 'polypeptide(L)' 'MEKKKLYRLLLALVIPLTILYTFGILGYVPYQVSYYITVFFIVLFLALRWYERFNP' A
#
# COMPACT_ATOMS: atom_id res chain seq x y z
N MET A 1 6.17 -20.83 -4.36
CA MET A 1 4.86 -20.53 -3.70
C MET A 1 4.90 -19.30 -2.79
N GLU A 2 6.08 -18.82 -2.35
CA GLU A 2 6.20 -17.66 -1.45
C GLU A 2 5.78 -16.32 -2.06
N LYS A 3 6.16 -16.05 -3.33
CA LYS A 3 5.70 -14.83 -4.03
C LYS A 3 4.17 -14.71 -4.01
N LYS A 4 3.45 -15.80 -4.28
CA LYS A 4 1.97 -15.85 -4.28
C LYS A 4 1.36 -15.55 -2.90
N LYS A 5 2.04 -15.96 -1.81
CA LYS A 5 1.63 -15.66 -0.42
C LYS A 5 1.90 -14.20 -0.07
N LEU A 6 3.06 -13.67 -0.44
CA LEU A 6 3.44 -12.26 -0.27
C LEU A 6 2.46 -11.32 -0.99
N TYR A 7 2.16 -11.59 -2.26
CA TYR A 7 1.17 -10.82 -3.03
C TYR A 7 -0.22 -10.86 -2.40
N ARG A 8 -0.66 -12.02 -1.90
CA ARG A 8 -1.99 -12.15 -1.28
C ARG A 8 -2.08 -11.39 0.05
N LEU A 9 -0.98 -11.34 0.82
CA LEU A 9 -0.88 -10.58 2.06
C LEU A 9 -0.83 -9.06 1.77
N LEU A 10 -0.03 -8.65 0.79
CA LEU A 10 -0.01 -7.27 0.28
C LEU A 10 -1.41 -6.84 -0.16
N LEU A 11 -2.10 -7.67 -0.94
CA LEU A 11 -3.46 -7.38 -1.40
C LEU A 11 -4.42 -7.16 -0.22
N ALA A 12 -4.39 -8.05 0.77
CA ALA A 12 -5.23 -7.95 1.96
C ALA A 12 -4.94 -6.68 2.79
N LEU A 13 -3.72 -6.16 2.74
CA LEU A 13 -3.33 -4.92 3.42
C LEU A 13 -3.66 -3.67 2.59
N VAL A 14 -3.50 -3.73 1.26
CA VAL A 14 -3.74 -2.60 0.35
C VAL A 14 -5.23 -2.28 0.23
N ILE A 15 -6.10 -3.29 0.19
CA ILE A 15 -7.56 -3.08 0.08
C ILE A 15 -8.11 -2.17 1.19
N PRO A 16 -7.91 -2.44 2.50
CA PRO A 16 -8.42 -1.58 3.56
C PRO A 16 -7.76 -0.21 3.57
N LEU A 17 -6.46 -0.11 3.22
CA LEU A 17 -5.78 1.18 3.10
C LEU A 17 -6.38 2.05 1.99
N THR A 18 -6.76 1.46 0.85
CA THR A 18 -7.41 2.18 -0.23
C THR A 18 -8.81 2.68 0.17
N ILE A 19 -9.56 1.90 0.95
CA ILE A 19 -10.86 2.32 1.50
C ILE A 19 -10.66 3.52 2.44
N LEU A 20 -9.70 3.45 3.37
CA LEU A 20 -9.38 4.55 4.28
C LEU A 20 -8.88 5.79 3.54
N TYR A 21 -8.06 5.62 2.51
CA TYR A 21 -7.58 6.70 1.66
C TYR A 21 -8.73 7.42 0.97
N THR A 22 -9.68 6.65 0.43
CA THR A 22 -10.88 7.18 -0.24
C THR A 22 -11.73 7.97 0.76
N PHE A 23 -11.95 7.43 1.96
CA PHE A 23 -12.66 8.16 3.01
C PHE A 23 -11.94 9.45 3.43
N GLY A 24 -10.61 9.49 3.42
CA GLY A 24 -9.89 10.72 3.74
C GLY A 24 -9.95 11.77 2.62
N ILE A 25 -10.05 11.35 1.36
CA ILE A 25 -10.32 12.27 0.23
C ILE A 25 -11.75 12.81 0.29
N LEU A 26 -12.71 11.95 0.58
CA LEU A 26 -14.13 12.33 0.68
C LEU A 26 -14.44 13.17 1.94
N GLY A 27 -13.46 13.35 2.84
CA GLY A 27 -13.60 14.17 4.04
C GLY A 27 -14.26 13.45 5.23
N TYR A 28 -14.45 12.13 5.17
CA TYR A 28 -14.94 11.33 6.30
C TYR A 28 -13.89 11.13 7.39
N VAL A 29 -12.60 11.20 7.05
CA VAL A 29 -11.46 11.16 7.98
C VAL A 29 -10.46 12.29 7.67
N PRO A 30 -9.59 12.67 8.63
CA PRO A 30 -8.63 13.74 8.42
C PRO A 30 -7.73 13.48 7.21
N TYR A 31 -7.51 14.51 6.39
CA TYR A 31 -6.65 14.43 5.20
C TYR A 31 -5.22 13.92 5.51
N GLN A 32 -4.73 14.16 6.72
CA GLN A 32 -3.45 13.64 7.21
C GLN A 32 -3.36 12.11 7.06
N VAL A 33 -4.47 11.38 7.27
CA VAL A 33 -4.53 9.92 7.08
C VAL A 33 -4.25 9.57 5.62
N SER A 34 -4.92 10.24 4.67
CA SER A 34 -4.68 10.03 3.24
C SER A 34 -3.23 10.34 2.86
N TYR A 35 -2.66 11.43 3.40
CA TYR A 35 -1.27 11.80 3.17
C TYR A 35 -0.31 10.67 3.58
N TYR A 36 -0.45 10.15 4.80
CA TYR A 36 0.40 9.04 5.28
C TYR A 36 0.20 7.76 4.46
N ILE A 37 -1.04 7.46 4.06
CA ILE A 37 -1.33 6.30 3.21
C ILE A 37 -0.64 6.45 1.84
N THR A 38 -0.67 7.63 1.23
CA THR A 38 0.05 7.89 -0.04
C THR A 38 1.55 7.71 0.12
N VAL A 39 2.15 8.29 1.18
CA VAL A 39 3.58 8.12 1.45
C VAL A 39 3.93 6.65 1.65
N PHE A 40 3.11 5.90 2.39
CA PHE A 40 3.29 4.47 2.55
C PHE A 40 3.26 3.72 1.21
N PHE A 41 2.30 4.02 0.33
CA PHE A 41 2.22 3.39 -0.99
C PHE A 41 3.45 3.68 -1.86
N ILE A 42 3.98 4.91 -1.82
CA ILE A 42 5.19 5.28 -2.55
C ILE A 42 6.38 4.45 -2.06
N VAL A 43 6.58 4.39 -0.74
CA VAL A 43 7.67 3.59 -0.14
C VAL A 43 7.50 2.12 -0.46
N LEU A 44 6.28 1.58 -0.34
CA LEU A 44 5.97 0.19 -0.66
C LEU A 44 6.28 -0.13 -2.12
N PHE A 45 5.91 0.75 -3.05
CA PHE A 45 6.21 0.58 -4.47
C PHE A 45 7.72 0.55 -4.73
N LEU A 46 8.48 1.48 -4.14
CA LEU A 46 9.93 1.50 -4.26
C LEU A 46 10.57 0.24 -3.66
N ALA A 47 10.11 -0.20 -2.49
CA ALA A 47 10.59 -1.41 -1.84
C ALA A 47 10.31 -2.67 -2.69
N LEU A 48 9.10 -2.80 -3.24
CA LEU A 48 8.74 -3.92 -4.12
C LEU A 48 9.56 -3.90 -5.42
N ARG A 49 9.75 -2.72 -6.01
CA ARG A 49 10.58 -2.55 -7.21
C ARG A 49 12.03 -2.93 -6.95
N TRP A 50 12.55 -2.59 -5.77
CA TRP A 50 13.89 -3.01 -5.36
C TRP A 50 13.95 -4.52 -5.14
N TYR A 51 12.97 -5.10 -4.43
CA TYR A 51 12.88 -6.53 -4.22
C TYR A 51 12.87 -7.33 -5.53
N GLU A 52 12.07 -6.93 -6.52
CA GLU A 52 12.05 -7.59 -7.83
C GLU A 52 13.37 -7.42 -8.61
N ARG A 53 14.12 -6.34 -8.36
CA ARG A 53 15.41 -6.08 -9.02
C ARG A 53 16.58 -6.86 -8.41
N PHE A 54 16.54 -7.12 -7.10
CA PHE A 54 17.62 -7.79 -6.35
C PHE A 54 17.36 -9.26 -6.09
N ASN A 55 16.14 -9.74 -6.32
CA ASN A 55 15.79 -11.15 -6.23
C ASN A 55 15.79 -11.75 -7.65
N PRO A 56 16.87 -12.44 -8.07
CA PRO A 56 17.00 -13.01 -9.43
C PRO A 56 15.96 -14.08 -9.76
#